data_AF-A0A948IU68-F1
#
_entry.id   AF-A0A948IU68-F1
#
_cell.length_a   1.000
_cell.length_b   1.000
_cell.length_c   1.000
_cell.angle_alpha   90.00
_cell.angle_beta   90.00
_cell.angle_gamma   90.00
#
_symmetry.space_group_name_H-M   'P 1'
#
loop_
_entity.id
_entity.type
_entity.pdbx_description
1 polymer ?
#
loop_
_entity_poly.entity_id
_entity_poly.type
_entity_poly.pdbx_seq_one_letter_code
_entity_poly.pdbx_strand_id
1 'polypeptide(L)'
;MHAAERETLILRLLSDRGFVGFQELERQVAASPATLRRDLGRLVEAGRIELKCFRTLEEVVGDDSGVTGVRLRNAQSGEIEALGLQGCFIAIGHHPNTDLFKDQLDMRDGYVVTRAGLQG
;
A
#
# COMPACT_ATOMS: atom_id res chain seq x y z
N MET A 1 -9.55 -6.55 -20.47
CA MET A 1 -10.29 -6.56 -19.19
C MET A 1 -11.18 -5.33 -19.13
N HIS A 2 -12.48 -5.51 -18.99
CA HIS A 2 -13.45 -4.43 -18.83
C HIS A 2 -13.40 -3.83 -17.42
N ALA A 3 -14.00 -2.65 -17.25
CA ALA A 3 -13.85 -1.90 -16.01
C ALA A 3 -14.51 -2.59 -14.80
N ALA A 4 -15.70 -3.16 -14.98
CA ALA A 4 -16.38 -3.94 -13.94
C ALA A 4 -15.59 -5.18 -13.50
N GLU A 5 -14.87 -5.82 -14.42
CA GLU A 5 -13.99 -6.96 -14.11
C GLU A 5 -12.80 -6.52 -13.25
N ARG A 6 -12.20 -5.36 -13.56
CA ARG A 6 -11.11 -4.79 -12.77
C ARG A 6 -11.56 -4.39 -11.38
N GLU A 7 -12.69 -3.72 -11.27
CA GLU A 7 -13.28 -3.33 -9.99
C GLU A 7 -13.52 -4.59 -9.14
N THR A 8 -14.18 -5.60 -9.69
CA THR A 8 -14.38 -6.89 -9.02
C THR A 8 -13.05 -7.52 -8.57
N LEU A 9 -12.02 -7.49 -9.41
CA LEU A 9 -10.69 -7.99 -9.06
C LEU A 9 -10.05 -7.20 -7.91
N ILE A 10 -10.07 -5.86 -7.99
CA ILE A 10 -9.53 -4.97 -6.95
C ILE A 10 -10.18 -5.29 -5.61
N LEU A 11 -11.50 -5.43 -5.61
CA LEU A 11 -12.27 -5.69 -4.40
C LEU A 11 -12.06 -7.11 -3.87
N ARG A 12 -11.93 -8.09 -4.76
CA ARG A 12 -11.55 -9.44 -4.36
C ARG A 12 -10.16 -9.46 -3.72
N LEU A 13 -9.18 -8.77 -4.32
CA LEU A 13 -7.82 -8.67 -3.78
C LEU A 13 -7.83 -8.00 -2.40
N LEU A 14 -8.68 -6.98 -2.22
CA LEU A 14 -8.93 -6.35 -0.93
C LEU A 14 -9.62 -7.29 0.06
N SER A 15 -10.64 -8.06 -0.35
CA SER A 15 -11.40 -8.95 0.55
C SER A 15 -10.62 -10.20 0.97
N ASP A 16 -9.90 -10.83 0.04
CA ASP A 16 -9.18 -12.09 0.30
C ASP A 16 -7.96 -11.87 1.21
N ARG A 17 -7.37 -10.66 1.18
CA ARG A 17 -6.14 -10.35 1.92
C ARG A 17 -6.31 -9.25 2.97
N GLY A 18 -7.45 -8.57 3.00
CA GLY A 18 -7.64 -7.32 3.75
C GLY A 18 -6.94 -6.10 3.12
N PHE A 19 -6.02 -6.30 2.16
CA PHE A 19 -5.23 -5.23 1.55
C PHE A 19 -4.72 -5.59 0.14
N VAL A 20 -4.45 -4.55 -0.66
CA VAL A 20 -3.66 -4.66 -1.89
C VAL A 20 -2.93 -3.34 -2.14
N GLY A 21 -1.60 -3.39 -2.24
CA GLY A 21 -0.78 -2.20 -2.50
C GLY A 21 -0.97 -1.70 -3.94
N PHE A 22 -0.74 -0.42 -4.20
CA PHE A 22 -0.92 0.13 -5.56
C PHE A 22 0.01 -0.54 -6.59
N GLN A 23 1.26 -0.82 -6.24
CA GLN A 23 2.18 -1.58 -7.11
C GLN A 23 1.71 -3.03 -7.33
N GLU A 24 1.06 -3.63 -6.34
CA GLU A 24 0.47 -4.96 -6.45
C GLU A 24 -0.73 -4.93 -7.39
N LEU A 25 -1.57 -3.89 -7.29
CA LEU A 25 -2.65 -3.63 -8.23
C LEU A 25 -2.11 -3.43 -9.65
N GLU A 26 -1.04 -2.66 -9.85
CA GLU A 26 -0.42 -2.49 -11.16
C GLU A 26 0.12 -3.80 -11.75
N ARG A 27 0.60 -4.72 -10.90
CA ARG A 27 1.10 -6.03 -11.34
C ARG A 27 -0.01 -7.02 -11.65
N GLN A 28 -1.07 -7.05 -10.83
CA GLN A 28 -2.14 -8.04 -10.93
C GLN A 28 -3.32 -7.58 -11.80
N VAL A 29 -3.57 -6.28 -11.87
CA VAL A 29 -4.60 -5.68 -12.72
C VAL A 29 -3.92 -5.23 -14.00
N ALA A 30 -4.17 -5.92 -15.11
CA ALA A 30 -3.70 -5.50 -16.43
C ALA A 30 -4.39 -4.20 -16.87
N ALA A 31 -3.89 -3.06 -16.38
CA ALA A 31 -4.38 -1.72 -16.62
C ALA A 31 -3.27 -0.67 -16.44
N SER A 32 -3.40 0.46 -17.13
CA SER A 32 -2.47 1.57 -16.92
C SER A 32 -2.66 2.20 -15.53
N PRO A 33 -1.65 2.91 -14.98
CA PRO A 33 -1.78 3.60 -13.70
C PRO A 33 -2.93 4.62 -13.69
N ALA A 34 -3.17 5.30 -14.81
CA ALA A 34 -4.27 6.25 -14.96
C ALA A 34 -5.64 5.55 -14.91
N THR A 35 -5.75 4.38 -15.55
CA THR A 35 -6.96 3.56 -15.52
C THR A 35 -7.24 3.03 -14.12
N LEU A 36 -6.21 2.55 -13.41
CA LEU A 36 -6.31 2.09 -12.03
C LEU A 36 -6.80 3.20 -11.10
N ARG A 37 -6.23 4.41 -11.19
CA ARG A 37 -6.69 5.57 -10.41
C ARG A 37 -8.15 5.90 -10.69
N ARG A 38 -8.57 5.85 -11.95
CA ARG A 38 -9.97 6.07 -12.34
C ARG A 38 -10.91 5.03 -11.74
N ASP A 39 -10.54 3.75 -11.80
CA ASP A 39 -11.39 2.68 -11.24
C ASP A 39 -11.45 2.75 -9.71
N LEU A 40 -10.35 3.09 -9.03
CA LEU A 40 -10.36 3.40 -7.60
C LEU A 40 -11.28 4.59 -7.29
N GLY A 41 -11.26 5.65 -8.11
CA GLY A 41 -12.16 6.80 -7.96
C GLY A 41 -13.64 6.40 -8.04
N ARG A 42 -14.00 5.50 -8.95
CA ARG A 42 -15.38 4.97 -9.02
C ARG A 42 -15.75 4.13 -7.80
N LEU A 43 -14.82 3.34 -7.27
CA LEU A 43 -15.06 2.58 -6.04
C LEU A 43 -15.29 3.50 -4.84
N VAL A 44 -14.64 4.67 -4.83
CA VAL A 44 -14.90 5.73 -3.85
C VAL A 44 -16.28 6.34 -4.05
N GLU A 45 -16.64 6.71 -5.29
CA GLU A 45 -17.98 7.24 -5.63
C GLU A 45 -19.10 6.24 -5.28
N ALA A 46 -18.84 4.94 -5.44
CA ALA A 46 -19.75 3.86 -5.08
C ALA A 46 -19.79 3.57 -3.57
N GLY A 47 -19.05 4.31 -2.73
CA GLY A 47 -19.02 4.16 -1.28
C GLY A 47 -18.35 2.87 -0.79
N ARG A 48 -17.52 2.24 -1.62
CA ARG A 48 -16.84 0.98 -1.30
C ARG A 48 -15.46 1.15 -0.70
N ILE A 49 -14.84 2.31 -0.93
CA ILE A 49 -13.52 2.69 -0.45
C ILE A 49 -13.61 4.14 0.02
N GLU A 50 -12.93 4.48 1.13
CA GLU A 50 -12.72 5.87 1.55
C GLU A 50 -11.23 6.21 1.43
N LEU A 51 -10.90 7.34 0.82
CA LEU A 51 -9.53 7.84 0.72
C LEU A 51 -9.29 8.92 1.78
N LYS A 52 -8.49 8.58 2.79
CA LYS A 52 -7.97 9.54 3.79
C LYS A 52 -6.68 10.20 3.30
N CYS A 53 -6.79 11.11 2.34
CA CYS A 53 -5.64 11.84 1.79
C CYS A 53 -5.02 12.82 2.81
N PHE A 54 -3.74 13.16 2.63
CA PHE A 54 -2.98 14.04 3.54
C PHE A 54 -3.02 13.55 5.00
N ARG A 55 -3.12 12.24 5.20
CA ARG A 55 -3.05 11.61 6.51
C ARG A 55 -1.83 10.72 6.61
N THR A 56 -1.17 10.75 7.75
CA THR A 56 -0.15 9.78 8.14
C THR A 56 -0.67 8.98 9.31
N LEU A 57 -0.30 7.69 9.37
CA LEU A 57 -0.59 6.85 10.53
C LEU A 57 0.25 7.33 11.71
N GLU A 58 -0.40 7.76 12.79
CA GLU A 58 0.25 8.18 14.04
C GLU A 58 0.43 6.99 14.98
N GLU A 59 -0.65 6.22 15.17
CA GLU A 59 -0.69 5.13 16.14
C GLU A 59 -1.70 4.06 15.70
N VAL A 60 -1.36 2.80 15.92
CA VAL A 60 -2.31 1.68 15.85
C VAL A 60 -2.78 1.38 17.28
N VAL A 61 -4.09 1.41 17.51
CA VAL A 61 -4.70 1.15 18.82
C VAL A 61 -5.38 -0.21 18.83
N GLY A 62 -5.30 -0.90 19.97
CA GLY A 62 -5.82 -2.25 20.15
C GLY A 62 -5.93 -2.64 21.61
N ASP A 63 -6.53 -3.80 21.85
CA ASP A 63 -6.65 -4.45 23.16
C ASP A 63 -6.23 -5.93 23.06
N ASP A 64 -6.53 -6.74 24.09
CA ASP A 64 -6.19 -8.16 24.14
C ASP A 64 -6.80 -8.99 22.98
N SER A 65 -7.81 -8.45 22.27
CA SER A 65 -8.42 -9.07 21.10
C SER A 65 -7.78 -8.68 19.77
N GLY A 66 -6.86 -7.71 19.77
CA GLY A 66 -6.14 -7.23 18.59
C GLY A 66 -6.43 -5.75 18.28
N VAL A 67 -6.34 -5.39 16.99
CA VAL A 67 -6.51 -4.01 16.53
C VAL A 67 -7.97 -3.58 16.63
N THR A 68 -8.20 -2.42 17.24
CA THR A 68 -9.54 -1.79 17.36
C THR A 68 -9.63 -0.44 16.67
N GLY A 69 -8.51 0.13 16.23
CA GLY A 69 -8.50 1.36 15.47
C GLY A 69 -7.12 1.87 15.08
N VAL A 70 -7.11 3.05 14.49
CA VAL A 70 -5.91 3.84 14.23
C VAL A 70 -6.13 5.31 14.58
N ARG A 71 -5.05 6.01 14.90
CA ARG A 71 -4.99 7.47 14.93
C ARG A 71 -4.29 7.96 13.67
N LEU A 72 -4.94 8.87 12.96
CA LEU A 72 -4.40 9.48 11.75
C LEU A 72 -4.11 10.94 12.01
N ARG A 73 -2.93 11.40 11.62
CA ARG A 73 -2.52 12.80 11.69
C ARG A 73 -2.69 13.45 10.32
N ASN A 74 -3.35 14.61 10.27
CA ASN A 74 -3.36 15.47 9.11
C ASN A 74 -1.95 16.06 8.88
N ALA A 75 -1.32 15.73 7.76
CA ALA A 75 0.01 16.22 7.41
C ALA A 75 0.05 17.74 7.13
N GLN A 76 -1.11 18.37 6.91
CA GLN A 76 -1.22 19.80 6.64
C GLN A 76 -1.60 20.61 7.88
N SER A 77 -2.60 20.15 8.66
CA SER A 77 -3.07 20.87 9.87
C SER A 77 -2.48 20.37 11.18
N GLY A 78 -1.92 19.16 11.20
CA GLY A 78 -1.44 18.50 12.42
C GLY A 78 -2.55 17.86 13.28
N GLU A 79 -3.82 18.06 12.94
CA GLU A 79 -4.98 17.50 13.65
C GLU A 79 -4.96 15.97 13.66
N ILE A 80 -5.44 15.37 14.76
CA ILE A 80 -5.50 13.91 14.93
C ILE A 80 -6.96 13.47 14.92
N GLU A 81 -7.29 12.51 14.06
CA GLU A 81 -8.59 11.83 14.04
C GLU A 81 -8.43 10.36 14.46
N ALA A 82 -9.39 9.85 15.23
CA ALA A 82 -9.49 8.43 15.58
C ALA A 82 -10.42 7.72 14.60
N LEU A 83 -9.99 6.58 14.07
CA LEU A 83 -10.74 5.75 13.15
C LEU A 83 -10.87 4.34 13.73
N GLY A 84 -12.10 3.93 14.05
CA GLY A 84 -12.40 2.58 14.50
C GLY A 84 -12.34 1.59 13.33
N LEU A 85 -11.56 0.53 13.48
CA LEU A 85 -11.39 -0.53 12.48
C LEU A 85 -10.89 -1.81 13.14
N GLN A 86 -11.11 -2.96 12.50
CA GLN A 86 -10.73 -4.26 13.06
C GLN A 86 -9.34 -4.75 12.60
N GLY A 87 -8.71 -4.04 11.67
CA GLY A 87 -7.40 -4.38 11.14
C GLY A 87 -6.70 -3.21 10.45
N CYS A 88 -5.39 -3.13 10.64
CA CYS A 88 -4.53 -2.14 9.99
C CYS A 88 -3.43 -2.87 9.22
N PHE A 89 -3.28 -2.54 7.93
CA PHE A 89 -2.28 -3.14 7.04
C PHE A 89 -1.35 -2.05 6.51
N ILE A 90 -0.04 -2.22 6.75
CA ILE A 90 0.99 -1.24 6.37
C ILE A 90 1.60 -1.62 5.02
N ALA A 91 1.46 -0.74 4.01
CA ALA A 91 1.89 -1.00 2.63
C ALA A 91 2.76 0.14 2.06
N ILE A 92 3.85 0.49 2.74
CA ILE A 92 4.76 1.59 2.38
C ILE A 92 5.95 1.17 1.48
N GLY A 93 5.97 -0.10 1.03
CA GLY A 93 7.05 -0.68 0.24
C GLY A 93 7.81 -1.76 0.99
N HIS A 94 8.88 -2.29 0.36
CA HIS A 94 9.74 -3.32 0.94
C HIS A 94 11.14 -2.76 1.17
N HIS A 95 11.72 -3.06 2.32
CA HIS A 95 13.16 -2.91 2.52
C HIS A 95 13.87 -4.18 2.01
N PRO A 96 14.95 -4.08 1.21
CA PRO A 96 15.69 -5.25 0.78
C PRO A 96 16.33 -5.98 1.97
N ASN A 97 16.21 -7.30 2.03
CA ASN A 97 16.80 -8.12 3.10
C ASN A 97 18.29 -8.39 2.85
N THR A 98 19.12 -7.34 2.81
CA THR A 98 20.54 -7.43 2.42
C THR A 98 21.50 -7.00 3.52
N ASP A 99 20.99 -6.69 4.72
CA ASP A 99 21.79 -6.20 5.85
C ASP A 99 22.98 -7.10 6.21
N LEU A 100 22.84 -8.41 6.02
CA LEU A 100 23.90 -9.39 6.26
C LEU A 100 25.15 -9.16 5.39
N PHE A 101 25.00 -8.55 4.22
CA PHE A 101 26.07 -8.33 3.24
C PHE A 101 26.68 -6.94 3.32
N LYS A 102 26.21 -6.12 4.28
CA LYS A 102 26.79 -4.81 4.54
C LYS A 102 28.29 -4.96 4.82
N ASP A 103 29.07 -4.07 4.25
CA ASP A 103 30.55 -4.05 4.30
C ASP A 103 31.27 -5.24 3.63
N GLN A 104 30.53 -6.21 3.06
CA GLN A 104 31.08 -7.35 2.31
C GLN A 104 30.88 -7.23 0.81
N LEU A 105 29.77 -6.62 0.39
CA LEU A 105 29.45 -6.34 -1.01
C LEU A 105 29.34 -4.84 -1.24
N ASP A 106 29.47 -4.44 -2.49
CA ASP A 106 29.14 -3.07 -2.89
C ASP A 106 27.61 -2.90 -2.85
N MET A 107 27.15 -1.87 -2.14
CA MET A 107 25.74 -1.65 -1.79
C MET A 107 25.33 -0.21 -2.10
N ARG A 108 24.10 -0.03 -2.58
CA ARG A 108 23.49 1.30 -2.79
C ARG A 108 22.03 1.29 -2.35
N ASP A 109 21.68 2.19 -1.44
CA ASP A 109 20.31 2.35 -0.89
C ASP A 109 19.71 1.04 -0.35
N GLY A 110 20.54 0.17 0.23
CA GLY A 110 20.14 -1.16 0.71
C GLY A 110 20.09 -2.25 -0.37
N TYR A 111 20.40 -1.96 -1.63
CA TYR A 111 20.46 -2.97 -2.70
C TYR A 111 21.90 -3.38 -3.01
N VAL A 112 22.10 -4.66 -3.35
CA VAL A 112 23.40 -5.15 -3.85
C VAL A 112 23.65 -4.58 -5.25
N VAL A 113 24.81 -3.98 -5.46
CA VAL A 113 25.22 -3.48 -6.76
C VAL A 113 25.55 -4.66 -7.68
N THR A 114 24.83 -4.79 -8.80
CA THR A 114 25.09 -5.80 -9.83
C THR A 114 25.66 -5.15 -11.09
N ARG A 115 26.42 -5.92 -11.87
CA ARG A 115 26.83 -5.50 -13.22
C ARG A 115 25.65 -5.66 -14.17
N ALA A 116 25.13 -4.56 -14.72
CA ALA A 116 24.03 -4.57 -15.69
C ALA A 116 24.51 -4.17 -17.10
N GLY A 117 23.94 -4.77 -18.15
CA GLY A 117 24.22 -4.46 -19.56
C GLY A 117 25.37 -5.26 -20.21
N LEU A 118 25.82 -4.82 -21.40
CA LEU A 118 26.83 -5.43 -22.31
C LEU A 118 28.27 -5.51 -21.72
N GLN A 119 28.43 -5.41 -20.40
CA GLN A 119 29.71 -5.62 -19.70
C GLN A 119 29.77 -7.02 -19.08
N GLY A 120 29.18 -7.99 -19.78
CA GLY A 120 29.35 -9.43 -19.57
C GLY A 120 30.13 -10.02 -20.72
#